data_AF-A0A4P2QKM5-F1
#
_entry.id   AF-A0A4P2QKM5-F1
#
_cell.length_a   1.000
_cell.length_b   1.000
_cell.length_c   1.000
_cell.angle_alpha   90.00
_cell.angle_beta   90.00
_cell.angle_gamma   90.00
#
_symmetry.space_group_name_H-M   'P 1'
#
loop_
_entity.id
_entity.type
_entity.pdbx_description
1 polymer ?
#
loop_
_entity_poly.entity_id
_entity_poly.type
_entity_poly.pdbx_seq_one_letter_code
_entity_poly.pdbx_strand_id
1 'polypeptide(L)'
;MSMVDTSPQADARYHELLRRMPPEKRLEAAMRPSQAVRELALASIRARHPGADDQELRVRLTVRLYGHDCARRLFGHVPADAT
;
A
#
# COMPACT_ATOMS: atom_id res chain seq x y z
N MET A 1 -13.20 22.14 20.89
CA MET A 1 -11.85 21.58 20.70
C MET A 1 -12.00 20.28 19.94
N SER A 2 -11.36 20.12 18.79
CA SER A 2 -11.40 18.86 18.03
C SER A 2 -10.54 17.82 18.75
N MET A 3 -11.15 16.73 19.21
CA MET A 3 -10.47 15.61 19.84
C MET A 3 -9.89 14.71 18.75
N VAL A 4 -8.70 15.08 18.26
CA VAL A 4 -7.93 14.23 17.36
C VAL A 4 -7.36 13.05 18.14
N ASP A 5 -7.39 11.85 17.55
CA ASP A 5 -6.88 10.60 18.13
C ASP A 5 -5.41 10.74 18.59
N THR A 6 -4.61 11.50 17.83
CA THR A 6 -3.21 11.84 18.16
C THR A 6 -3.11 13.25 18.74
N SER A 7 -2.65 13.38 19.99
CA SER A 7 -2.40 14.69 20.60
C SER A 7 -1.18 15.40 19.97
N PRO A 8 -1.12 16.75 19.99
CA PRO A 8 0.04 17.48 19.48
C PRO A 8 1.37 17.07 20.13
N GLN A 9 1.35 16.71 21.42
CA GLN A 9 2.53 16.23 22.14
C GLN A 9 2.98 14.85 21.65
N ALA A 10 2.04 13.95 21.36
CA ALA A 10 2.33 12.63 20.82
C ALA A 10 2.92 12.72 19.39
N ASP A 11 2.37 13.58 18.54
CA ASP A 11 2.86 13.83 17.19
C ASP A 11 4.30 14.40 17.19
N ALA A 12 4.55 15.41 18.01
CA ALA A 12 5.88 15.99 18.17
C ALA A 12 6.92 14.95 18.64
N ARG A 13 6.52 14.09 19.59
CA ARG A 13 7.39 13.01 20.10
C ARG A 13 7.66 11.96 19.04
N TYR A 14 6.65 11.57 18.25
CA TYR A 14 6.83 10.65 17.12
C TYR A 14 7.87 11.18 16.13
N HIS A 15 7.76 12.43 15.72
CA HIS A 15 8.71 13.05 14.78
C HIS A 15 10.12 13.22 15.36
N GLU A 16 10.25 13.51 16.66
CA GLU A 16 11.55 13.51 17.35
C GLU A 16 12.23 12.14 17.27
N LEU A 17 11.49 11.07 17.59
CA LEU A 17 12.00 9.70 17.52
C LEU A 17 12.36 9.30 16.10
N LEU A 18 11.50 9.61 15.12
CA LEU A 18 11.74 9.32 13.71
C LEU A 18 13.01 9.99 13.18
N ARG A 19 13.31 11.23 13.62
CA ARG A 19 14.55 11.95 13.24
C ARG A 19 15.81 11.34 13.85
N ARG A 20 15.70 10.69 15.02
CA ARG A 20 16.83 10.03 15.70
C ARG A 20 17.12 8.62 15.19
N MET A 21 16.19 8.00 14.46
CA MET A 21 16.41 6.66 13.93
C MET A 21 17.55 6.64 12.91
N PRO A 22 18.38 5.57 12.90
CA PRO A 22 19.29 5.31 11.80
C PRO A 22 18.53 5.29 10.46
N PRO A 23 19.13 5.78 9.35
CA PRO A 23 18.45 5.88 8.06
C PRO A 23 17.79 4.57 7.59
N GLU A 24 18.45 3.44 7.79
CA GLU A 24 17.98 2.11 7.44
C GLU A 24 16.75 1.70 8.26
N LYS A 25 16.73 2.02 9.56
CA LYS A 25 15.58 1.75 10.43
C LYS A 25 14.40 2.65 10.12
N ARG A 26 14.66 3.89 9.75
CA ARG A 26 13.62 4.83 9.30
C ARG A 26 12.99 4.36 7.99
N LEU A 27 13.80 3.88 7.04
CA LEU A 27 13.29 3.30 5.79
C LEU A 27 12.46 2.05 6.07
N GLU A 28 12.95 1.14 6.92
CA GLU A 28 12.22 -0.07 7.33
C GLU A 28 10.84 0.29 7.93
N ALA A 29 10.79 1.28 8.83
CA ALA A 29 9.56 1.75 9.45
C ALA A 29 8.56 2.34 8.43
N ALA A 30 9.04 3.03 7.39
CA ALA A 30 8.19 3.55 6.33
C ALA A 30 7.68 2.46 5.38
N MET A 31 8.51 1.45 5.08
CA MET A 31 8.18 0.39 4.13
C MET A 31 7.24 -0.66 4.73
N ARG A 32 7.38 -0.99 6.02
CA ARG A 32 6.62 -2.07 6.66
C ARG A 32 5.09 -1.90 6.53
N PRO A 33 4.48 -0.73 6.82
CA PRO A 33 3.04 -0.54 6.63
C PRO A 33 2.64 -0.66 5.15
N SER A 34 3.45 -0.11 4.24
CA SER A 34 3.21 -0.19 2.80
C SER A 34 3.15 -1.63 2.31
N GLN A 35 4.03 -2.50 2.83
CA GLN A 35 4.02 -3.91 2.49
C GLN A 35 2.81 -4.64 3.07
N ALA A 36 2.49 -4.42 4.35
CA ALA A 36 1.33 -5.05 4.99
C ALA A 36 0.01 -4.73 4.26
N VAL A 37 -0.19 -3.47 3.85
CA VAL A 37 -1.39 -3.07 3.09
C VAL A 37 -1.44 -3.72 1.70
N ARG A 38 -0.29 -3.87 1.03
CA ARG A 38 -0.22 -4.57 -0.28
C ARG A 38 -0.57 -6.05 -0.13
N GLU A 39 -0.10 -6.71 0.92
CA GLU A 39 -0.42 -8.10 1.22
C GLU A 39 -1.93 -8.28 1.50
N LEU A 40 -2.52 -7.37 2.27
CA LEU A 40 -3.96 -7.37 2.54
C LEU A 40 -4.78 -7.15 1.25
N ALA A 41 -4.37 -6.19 0.41
CA ALA A 41 -5.02 -5.94 -0.88
C ALA A 41 -4.94 -7.17 -1.78
N LEU A 42 -3.78 -7.83 -1.85
CA LEU A 42 -3.58 -9.02 -2.65
C LEU A 42 -4.43 -10.21 -2.13
N ALA A 43 -4.56 -10.38 -0.82
CA ALA A 43 -5.44 -11.38 -0.23
C ALA A 43 -6.91 -11.14 -0.62
N SER A 44 -7.37 -9.89 -0.58
CA SER A 44 -8.72 -9.53 -1.03
C SER A 44 -8.94 -9.79 -2.52
N ILE A 45 -7.96 -9.50 -3.37
CA ILE A 45 -8.03 -9.78 -4.82
C ILE A 45 -8.14 -11.28 -5.06
N ARG A 46 -7.30 -12.09 -4.41
CA ARG A 46 -7.36 -13.57 -4.52
C ARG A 46 -8.72 -14.13 -4.09
N ALA A 47 -9.30 -13.60 -3.02
CA ALA A 47 -10.62 -14.02 -2.56
C ALA A 47 -11.74 -13.71 -3.58
N ARG A 48 -11.63 -12.60 -4.31
CA ARG A 48 -12.60 -12.20 -5.35
C ARG A 48 -12.38 -12.89 -6.69
N HIS A 49 -11.14 -13.28 -6.99
CA HIS A 49 -10.73 -13.85 -8.26
C HIS A 49 -9.93 -15.15 -8.04
N PRO A 50 -10.59 -16.23 -7.58
CA PRO A 50 -9.90 -17.47 -7.18
C PRO A 50 -9.18 -18.19 -8.35
N GLY A 51 -9.55 -17.89 -9.60
CA GLY A 51 -8.90 -18.43 -10.80
C GLY A 51 -7.82 -17.53 -11.41
N ALA A 52 -7.55 -16.36 -10.83
CA ALA A 52 -6.54 -15.44 -11.35
C ALA A 52 -5.14 -16.01 -11.18
N ASP A 53 -4.35 -16.01 -12.26
CA ASP A 53 -2.94 -16.37 -12.20
C ASP A 53 -2.09 -15.23 -11.61
N ASP A 54 -0.80 -15.51 -11.36
CA ASP A 54 0.11 -14.51 -10.79
C ASP A 54 0.24 -13.25 -11.62
N GLN A 55 0.05 -13.32 -12.94
CA GLN A 55 0.12 -12.16 -13.82
C GLN A 55 -1.12 -11.29 -13.63
N GLU A 56 -2.32 -11.87 -13.67
CA GLU A 56 -3.56 -11.16 -13.43
C GLU A 56 -3.59 -10.53 -12.02
N LEU A 57 -3.11 -11.24 -11.01
CA LEU A 57 -2.98 -10.70 -9.66
C LEU A 57 -2.10 -9.45 -9.62
N ARG A 58 -0.97 -9.43 -10.35
CA ARG A 58 -0.11 -8.24 -10.47
C ARG A 58 -0.80 -7.10 -11.20
N VAL A 59 -1.56 -7.37 -12.26
CA VAL A 59 -2.33 -6.35 -12.99
C VAL A 59 -3.37 -5.72 -12.05
N ARG A 60 -4.21 -6.55 -11.41
CA ARG A 60 -5.27 -6.08 -10.50
C ARG A 60 -4.71 -5.29 -9.31
N LEU A 61 -3.60 -5.74 -8.72
CA LEU A 61 -2.92 -5.00 -7.67
C LEU A 61 -2.38 -3.65 -8.17
N THR A 62 -1.86 -3.59 -9.39
CA THR A 62 -1.37 -2.35 -10.00
C THR A 62 -2.51 -1.37 -10.25
N VAL A 63 -3.66 -1.84 -10.73
CA VAL A 63 -4.87 -1.01 -10.86
C VAL A 63 -5.28 -0.43 -9.51
N ARG A 64 -5.35 -1.27 -8.46
CA ARG A 64 -5.74 -0.83 -7.11
C ARG A 64 -4.82 0.25 -6.55
N LEU A 65 -3.53 0.16 -6.81
CA LEU A 65 -2.52 1.05 -6.21
C LEU A 65 -2.25 2.31 -7.04
N TYR A 66 -2.32 2.21 -8.37
CA TYR A 66 -1.82 3.25 -9.28
C TYR A 66 -2.79 3.59 -10.42
N GLY A 67 -3.94 2.91 -10.49
CA GLY A 67 -4.98 3.13 -11.50
C GLY A 67 -4.75 2.38 -12.82
N HIS A 68 -5.78 2.39 -13.66
CA HIS A 68 -5.80 1.68 -14.94
C HIS A 68 -4.72 2.13 -15.91
N ASP A 69 -4.42 3.43 -15.98
CA ASP A 69 -3.41 3.93 -16.93
C ASP A 69 -2.01 3.38 -16.64
N CYS A 70 -1.63 3.30 -15.36
CA CYS A 70 -0.38 2.70 -14.96
C CYS A 70 -0.35 1.20 -15.31
N ALA A 71 -1.43 0.48 -15.00
CA ALA A 71 -1.54 -0.94 -15.30
C ALA A 71 -1.48 -1.23 -16.81
N ARG A 72 -2.18 -0.45 -17.63
CA ARG A 72 -2.17 -0.57 -19.10
C ARG A 72 -0.79 -0.29 -19.68
N ARG A 73 -0.06 0.71 -19.14
CA ARG A 73 1.32 1.00 -19.57
C ARG A 73 2.31 -0.12 -19.23
N LEU A 74 2.12 -0.81 -18.11
CA LEU A 74 3.02 -1.86 -17.64
C LEU A 74 2.71 -3.24 -18.23
N PHE A 75 1.43 -3.56 -18.43
CA PHE A 75 0.98 -4.92 -18.77
C PHE A 75 0.21 -5.01 -20.09
N GLY A 76 -0.15 -3.88 -20.70
CA GLY A 76 -0.94 -3.83 -21.92
C GLY A 76 -2.42 -4.16 -21.69
N HIS A 77 -2.73 -5.43 -21.47
CA HIS A 77 -4.10 -5.87 -21.18
C HIS A 77 -4.45 -5.68 -19.69
N VAL A 78 -5.62 -5.11 -19.43
CA VAL A 78 -6.18 -4.94 -18.08
C VAL A 78 -7.61 -5.47 -18.08
N PRO A 79 -7.99 -6.39 -17.17
CA PRO A 79 -9.37 -6.83 -17.04
C PRO A 79 -10.31 -5.66 -16.81
N ALA A 80 -11.46 -5.65 -17.49
CA ALA A 80 -12.41 -4.54 -17.41
C ALA A 80 -13.02 -4.37 -16.00
N ASP A 81 -13.04 -5.44 -15.21
CA ASP A 81 -13.55 -5.49 -13.84
C ASP A 81 -12.46 -5.28 -12.77
N ALA A 82 -11.22 -4.96 -13.15
CA ALA A 82 -10.16 -4.69 -12.20
C ALA A 82 -10.43 -3.36 -11.47
N THR A 83 -10.55 -3.40 -10.13
CA THR A 83 -10.78 -2.23 -9.26
C THR A 83 -9.89 -2.25 -8.04
#